data_AF-A0ABD0R4M0-F1
#
_entry.id   AF-A0ABD0R4M0-F1
#
_cell.length_a   1.000
_cell.length_b   1.000
_cell.length_c   1.000
_cell.angle_alpha   90.00
_cell.angle_beta   90.00
_cell.angle_gamma   90.00
#
_symmetry.space_group_name_H-M   'P 1'
#
loop_
_entity.id
_entity.type
_entity.pdbx_description
1 polymer ?
#
loop_
_entity_poly.entity_id
_entity_poly.type
_entity_poly.pdbx_seq_one_letter_code
_entity_poly.pdbx_strand_id
1 'polypeptide(L)'
;VASAQSDLKLTACVNKEQNLEMFCKFTPVSDPKLTICYYKVKSVVVGSTDSTLSPDKTYQNRATVYIEENTCKLLLKGFSDDKPQNYTCYIKQSVEPLAITSLVDK
;
A
#
# COMPACT_ATOMS: atom_id res chain seq x y z
N VAL A 1 -25.15 10.13 4.38
CA VAL A 1 -24.53 9.37 5.50
C VAL A 1 -23.04 9.29 5.19
N ALA A 2 -22.23 10.19 5.76
CA ALA A 2 -20.78 10.13 5.60
C ALA A 2 -20.27 9.14 6.63
N SER A 3 -19.93 7.93 6.17
CA SER A 3 -19.28 6.91 7.00
C SER A 3 -18.02 7.53 7.59
N ALA A 4 -17.83 7.39 8.90
CA ALA A 4 -16.58 7.75 9.57
C ALA A 4 -15.46 6.89 8.97
N GLN A 5 -14.89 7.35 7.86
CA GLN A 5 -13.71 6.74 7.27
C GLN A 5 -12.57 7.04 8.24
N SER A 6 -12.12 6.00 8.92
CA SER A 6 -10.78 5.92 9.49
C SER A 6 -9.81 6.64 8.56
N ASP A 7 -9.02 7.61 9.06
CA ASP A 7 -8.20 8.53 8.26
C ASP A 7 -7.07 7.81 7.50
N LEU A 8 -7.44 7.04 6.47
CA LEU A 8 -6.51 6.53 5.50
C LEU A 8 -6.24 7.64 4.49
N LYS A 9 -4.96 7.95 4.30
CA LYS A 9 -4.52 8.86 3.24
C LYS A 9 -3.47 8.17 2.41
N LEU A 10 -3.73 8.07 1.12
CA LEU A 10 -2.81 7.48 0.16
C LEU A 10 -2.23 8.59 -0.71
N THR A 11 -0.90 8.70 -0.69
CA THR A 11 -0.13 9.55 -1.59
C THR A 11 0.78 8.66 -2.42
N ALA A 12 0.95 8.99 -3.70
CA ALA A 12 1.87 8.32 -4.60
C ALA A 12 2.76 9.37 -5.29
N CYS A 13 4.02 9.04 -5.52
CA CYS A 13 4.93 9.82 -6.34
C CYS A 13 5.89 8.90 -7.10
N VAL A 14 6.17 9.24 -8.35
CA VAL A 14 7.20 8.57 -9.15
C VAL A 14 8.44 9.44 -9.13
N ASN A 15 9.56 8.87 -8.71
CA ASN A 15 10.83 9.60 -8.63
C ASN A 15 11.60 9.57 -9.97
N LYS A 16 12.70 10.32 -10.04
CA LYS A 16 13.50 10.47 -11.27
C LYS A 16 14.11 9.15 -11.78
N GLU A 17 14.27 8.16 -10.90
CA GLU A 17 14.76 6.82 -11.24
C GLU A 17 13.64 5.89 -11.72
N GLN A 18 12.43 6.43 -11.97
CA GLN A 18 11.23 5.67 -12.30
C GLN A 18 10.86 4.66 -11.21
N ASN A 19 11.11 4.98 -9.95
CA ASN A 19 10.61 4.19 -8.83
C ASN A 19 9.32 4.84 -8.33
N LEU A 20 8.28 4.02 -8.13
CA LEU A 20 7.04 4.45 -7.50
C LEU A 20 7.18 4.34 -5.98
N GLU A 21 6.96 5.45 -5.30
CA GLU A 21 6.88 5.53 -3.85
C GLU A 21 5.42 5.83 -3.46
N MET A 22 4.85 5.00 -2.59
CA MET A 22 3.53 5.25 -2.04
C MET A 22 3.57 5.32 -0.53
N PHE A 23 2.79 6.23 0.02
CA PHE A 23 2.67 6.52 1.44
C PHE A 23 1.21 6.40 1.82
N CYS A 24 0.88 5.33 2.54
CA CYS A 24 -0.45 5.08 3.09
C CYS A 24 -0.42 5.38 4.58
N LYS A 25 -0.80 6.61 4.92
CA LYS A 25 -0.91 7.04 6.32
C LYS A 25 -2.21 6.50 6.90
N PHE A 26 -2.14 6.01 8.14
CA PHE A 26 -3.28 5.48 8.88
C PHE A 26 -3.29 6.01 10.31
N THR A 27 -4.46 6.01 10.94
CA THR A 27 -4.59 6.30 12.37
C THR A 27 -4.39 5.01 13.16
N PRO A 28 -3.38 4.91 14.03
CA PRO A 28 -3.18 3.73 14.86
C PRO A 28 -4.35 3.50 15.82
N VAL A 29 -4.75 2.24 15.98
CA VAL A 29 -5.67 1.84 17.06
C VAL A 29 -4.92 1.81 18.40
N SER A 30 -5.63 1.97 19.52
CA SER A 30 -5.01 2.13 20.85
C SER A 30 -4.18 0.93 21.34
N ASP A 31 -4.45 -0.28 20.85
CA ASP A 31 -3.71 -1.50 21.19
C ASP A 31 -3.64 -2.46 19.97
N PRO A 32 -2.74 -2.19 19.01
CA PRO A 32 -2.60 -3.04 17.84
C PRO A 32 -1.77 -4.27 18.22
N LYS A 33 -2.42 -5.45 18.33
CA LYS A 33 -1.69 -6.72 18.52
C LYS A 33 -0.67 -6.98 17.40
N LEU A 34 -1.02 -6.62 16.17
CA LEU A 34 -0.17 -6.67 14.99
C LEU A 34 -0.74 -5.69 13.96
N THR A 35 0.12 -4.88 13.34
CA THR A 35 -0.26 -4.06 12.18
C THR A 35 0.30 -4.72 10.93
N ILE A 36 -0.59 -5.18 10.06
CA ILE A 36 -0.26 -5.68 8.73
C ILE A 36 -0.64 -4.61 7.72
N CYS A 37 0.26 -4.36 6.79
CA CYS A 37 -0.01 -3.58 5.59
C CYS A 37 0.37 -4.35 4.33
N TYR A 38 -0.45 -4.21 3.30
CA TYR A 38 -0.16 -4.71 1.95
C TYR A 38 -0.79 -3.83 0.86
N TYR A 39 -0.22 -3.89 -0.33
CA TYR A 39 -0.70 -3.17 -1.51
C TYR A 39 -1.17 -4.15 -2.57
N LYS A 40 -2.27 -3.81 -3.25
CA LYS A 40 -2.75 -4.53 -4.43
C LYS A 40 -2.97 -3.60 -5.60
N VAL A 41 -2.80 -4.15 -6.80
CA VAL A 41 -3.28 -3.57 -8.04
C VAL A 41 -4.21 -4.59 -8.66
N LYS A 42 -5.43 -4.20 -9.01
CA LYS A 42 -6.48 -5.13 -9.45
C LYS A 42 -6.68 -6.26 -8.41
N SER A 43 -6.24 -7.48 -8.72
CA SER A 43 -6.33 -8.65 -7.82
C SER A 43 -4.98 -9.21 -7.38
N VAL A 44 -3.88 -8.57 -7.77
CA VAL A 44 -2.52 -9.05 -7.50
C VAL A 44 -1.88 -8.30 -6.34
N VAL A 45 -1.12 -9.01 -5.50
CA VAL A 45 -0.34 -8.42 -4.41
C VAL A 45 0.93 -7.79 -4.98
N VAL A 46 1.10 -6.49 -4.75
CA VAL A 46 2.32 -5.77 -5.12
C VAL A 46 3.39 -6.00 -4.06
N GLY A 47 3.02 -5.90 -2.79
CA GLY A 47 3.92 -6.14 -1.67
C GLY A 47 3.16 -6.17 -0.35
N SER A 48 3.78 -6.75 0.68
CA SER A 48 3.15 -6.97 1.99
C SER A 48 4.19 -7.01 3.10
N THR A 49 3.78 -6.60 4.30
CA THR A 49 4.49 -6.85 5.58
C THR A 49 4.10 -8.19 6.21
N ASP A 50 2.97 -8.78 5.80
CA ASP A 50 2.56 -10.13 6.17
C ASP A 50 3.31 -11.14 5.31
N SER A 51 4.10 -12.00 5.95
CA SER A 51 4.91 -13.04 5.30
C SER A 51 4.09 -14.14 4.63
N THR A 52 2.80 -14.26 4.95
CA THR A 52 1.89 -15.20 4.28
C THR A 52 1.39 -14.67 2.94
N LEU A 53 1.48 -13.36 2.70
CA LEU A 53 1.08 -12.72 1.45
C LEU A 53 2.29 -12.52 0.54
N SER A 54 2.46 -13.44 -0.41
CA SER A 54 3.53 -13.34 -1.41
C SER A 54 3.18 -12.34 -2.52
N PRO A 55 4.11 -11.44 -2.90
CA PRO A 55 3.96 -10.62 -4.09
C PRO A 55 3.79 -11.46 -5.36
N ASP A 56 3.04 -10.95 -6.33
CA ASP A 56 3.02 -11.52 -7.67
C ASP A 56 4.42 -11.48 -8.30
N LYS A 57 4.72 -12.43 -9.21
CA LYS A 57 6.02 -12.55 -9.89
C LYS A 57 6.47 -11.24 -10.56
N THR A 58 5.53 -10.42 -11.01
CA THR A 58 5.80 -9.12 -11.65
C THR A 58 6.46 -8.11 -10.71
N TYR A 59 6.14 -8.21 -9.42
CA TYR A 59 6.59 -7.29 -8.36
C TYR A 59 7.65 -7.91 -7.44
N GLN A 60 7.84 -9.23 -7.52
CA GLN A 60 8.86 -9.94 -6.76
C GLN A 60 10.25 -9.31 -7.00
N ASN A 61 11.01 -9.10 -5.92
CA ASN A 61 12.33 -8.45 -5.91
C ASN A 61 12.35 -6.97 -6.35
N ARG A 62 11.20 -6.37 -6.66
CA ARG A 62 11.08 -4.97 -7.09
C ARG A 62 10.26 -4.13 -6.13
N ALA A 63 9.27 -4.72 -5.49
CA ALA A 63 8.41 -4.10 -4.50
C ALA A 63 8.87 -4.43 -3.08
N THR A 64 9.06 -3.40 -2.27
CA THR A 64 9.30 -3.52 -0.83
C THR A 64 8.20 -2.77 -0.11
N VAL A 65 7.56 -3.43 0.86
CA VAL A 65 6.56 -2.82 1.73
C VAL A 65 7.03 -2.90 3.18
N TYR A 66 6.96 -1.77 3.88
CA TYR A 66 7.34 -1.67 5.28
C TYR A 66 6.48 -0.63 5.98
N ILE A 67 6.41 -0.71 7.30
CA ILE A 67 5.70 0.27 8.13
C ILE A 67 6.76 1.12 8.82
N GLU A 68 6.61 2.43 8.72
CA GLU A 68 7.37 3.42 9.48
C GLU A 68 6.39 4.31 10.22
N GLU A 69 6.46 4.30 11.55
CA GLU A 69 5.49 4.95 12.45
C GLU A 69 4.03 4.54 12.12
N ASN A 70 3.22 5.48 11.64
CA ASN A 70 1.83 5.30 11.24
C ASN A 70 1.63 5.38 9.72
N THR A 71 2.70 5.14 8.97
CA THR A 71 2.69 5.16 7.52
C THR A 71 3.17 3.83 6.98
N CYS A 72 2.31 3.18 6.21
CA CYS A 72 2.76 2.08 5.38
C CYS A 72 3.36 2.62 4.09
N LYS A 73 4.56 2.18 3.76
CA LYS A 73 5.33 2.62 2.60
C LYS A 73 5.47 1.48 1.62
N LEU A 74 5.25 1.78 0.34
CA LEU A 74 5.62 0.92 -0.79
C LEU A 74 6.71 1.61 -1.59
N LEU A 75 7.79 0.90 -1.86
CA LEU A 75 8.78 1.25 -2.85
C LEU A 75 8.74 0.21 -3.97
N LEU A 76 8.35 0.60 -5.18
CA LEU A 76 8.31 -0.25 -6.36
C LEU A 76 9.34 0.23 -7.39
N LYS A 77 10.36 -0.59 -7.64
CA LYS A 77 11.44 -0.26 -8.58
C LYS A 77 11.06 -0.49 -10.04
N GLY A 78 11.48 0.43 -10.91
CA GLY A 78 11.25 0.35 -12.36
C GLY A 78 9.78 0.43 -12.77
N PHE A 79 9.00 1.27 -12.09
CA PHE A 79 7.62 1.57 -12.44
C PHE A 79 7.54 2.04 -13.89
N SER A 80 6.92 1.19 -14.72
CA SER A 80 6.88 1.30 -16.17
C SER A 80 5.46 1.16 -16.70
N ASP A 81 4.46 1.39 -15.84
CA ASP A 81 3.08 1.31 -16.26
C ASP A 81 2.71 2.53 -17.09
N ASP A 82 2.60 2.32 -18.40
CA ASP A 82 2.21 3.35 -19.37
C ASP A 82 0.74 3.77 -19.23
N LYS A 83 -0.03 3.06 -18.39
CA LYS A 83 -1.44 3.36 -18.10
C LYS A 83 -1.62 3.58 -16.61
N PRO A 84 -2.40 4.59 -16.20
CA PRO A 84 -2.74 4.78 -14.80
C PRO A 84 -3.36 3.51 -14.20
N GLN A 85 -2.88 3.08 -13.04
CA GLN A 85 -3.38 1.89 -12.34
C GLN A 85 -3.98 2.26 -10.98
N ASN A 86 -5.04 1.53 -10.60
CA ASN A 86 -5.64 1.66 -9.27
C ASN A 86 -4.82 0.84 -8.28
N TYR A 87 -4.07 1.54 -7.43
CA TYR A 87 -3.38 0.95 -6.31
C TYR A 87 -4.25 1.07 -5.06
N THR A 88 -4.45 -0.05 -4.38
CA THR A 88 -5.17 -0.12 -3.12
C THR A 88 -4.21 -0.47 -2.00
N CYS A 89 -4.14 0.40 -0.99
CA CYS A 89 -3.49 0.12 0.28
C CYS A 89 -4.50 -0.54 1.22
N TYR A 90 -4.06 -1.59 1.92
CA TYR A 90 -4.83 -2.25 2.97
C TYR A 90 -4.06 -2.18 4.28
N ILE A 91 -4.74 -1.76 5.35
CA ILE A 91 -4.22 -1.67 6.71
C ILE A 91 -5.08 -2.57 7.60
N LYS A 92 -4.47 -3.60 8.18
CA LYS A 92 -5.12 -4.52 9.11
C LYS A 92 -4.54 -4.31 10.50
N GLN A 93 -5.32 -3.66 11.35
CA GLN A 93 -5.04 -3.42 12.77
C GLN A 93 -6.08 -4.06 13.69
N SER A 94 -7.20 -4.50 13.13
CA SER A 94 -8.31 -5.19 13.81
C SER A 94 -8.82 -6.33 12.92
N VAL A 95 -9.98 -6.90 13.27
CA VAL A 95 -10.61 -7.98 12.49
C VAL A 95 -10.89 -7.55 11.05
N GLU A 96 -11.34 -6.30 10.86
CA GLU A 96 -11.68 -5.76 9.55
C GLU A 96 -10.53 -4.89 9.01
N PRO A 97 -9.96 -5.23 7.82
CA PRO A 97 -8.96 -4.39 7.20
C PRO A 97 -9.59 -3.12 6.63
N LEU A 98 -8.94 -2.00 6.85
CA LEU A 98 -9.26 -0.73 6.21
C LEU A 98 -8.55 -0.67 4.86
N ALA A 99 -9.19 -0.05 3.87
CA ALA A 99 -8.61 0.07 2.53
C ALA A 99 -8.85 1.46 1.93
N ILE A 100 -7.87 1.94 1.18
CA ILE A 100 -7.99 3.14 0.36
C ILE A 100 -7.36 2.89 -1.01
N THR A 101 -8.01 3.39 -2.05
CA THR A 101 -7.56 3.25 -3.44
C THR A 101 -7.23 4.62 -4.01
N SER A 102 -6.12 4.71 -4.74
CA SER A 102 -5.78 5.88 -5.55
C SER A 102 -5.45 5.44 -6.96
N LEU A 103 -5.83 6.26 -7.94
CA LEU A 103 -5.27 6.17 -9.27
C LEU A 103 -3.82 6.66 -9.20
N VAL A 104 -2.90 5.90 -9.79
CA VAL A 104 -1.48 6.24 -9.88
C VAL A 104 -1.11 6.30 -11.34
N ASP A 105 -0.60 7.44 -11.77
CA ASP A 105 0.00 7.67 -13.07
C ASP A 105 1.51 7.85 -12.94
N LYS A 106 2.17 7.95 -14.10
CA LYS A 106 3.62 8.12 -14.23
C LYS A 106 4.02 9.58 -14.17
#